data_AF-A0A0R3SZ51-F1
#
_entry.id   AF-A0A0R3SZ51-F1
#
_cell.length_a   1.000
_cell.length_b   1.000
_cell.length_c   1.000
_cell.angle_alpha   90.00
_cell.angle_beta   90.00
_cell.angle_gamma   90.00
#
_symmetry.space_group_name_H-M   'P 1'
#
loop_
_entity.id
_entity.type
_entity.pdbx_description
1 polymer ?
#
loop_
_entity_poly.entity_id
_entity_poly.type
_entity_poly.pdbx_seq_one_letter_code
_entity_poly.pdbx_strand_id
1 'polypeptide(L)' 'MIDEHCYPAGENTVNLLCGPATMIKNACIPGLTASGHAEKNILIF' A
#
# COMPACT_ATOMS: atom_id res chain seq x y z
N MET A 1 8.81 0.68 -8.65
CA MET A 1 8.14 -0.55 -8.17
C MET A 1 6.68 -0.27 -7.81
N ILE A 2 6.34 0.42 -6.71
CA ILE A 2 4.94 0.78 -6.42
C ILE A 2 4.44 1.82 -7.43
N ASP A 3 5.17 2.92 -7.63
CA ASP A 3 4.78 3.95 -8.61
C ASP A 3 4.79 3.48 -10.07
N GLU A 4 5.44 2.36 -10.36
CA GLU A 4 5.53 1.80 -11.72
C GLU A 4 4.44 0.75 -12.01
N HIS A 5 3.83 0.17 -10.97
CA HIS A 5 2.94 -0.98 -11.10
C HIS A 5 1.60 -0.84 -10.36
N CYS A 6 1.47 0.13 -9.46
CA CYS A 6 0.23 0.43 -8.74
C CYS A 6 -0.40 1.73 -9.28
N TYR A 7 -1.69 1.89 -9.06
CA TYR A 7 -2.36 3.16 -9.30
C TYR A 7 -1.79 4.25 -8.40
N PRO A 8 -1.75 5.51 -8.86
CA PRO A 8 -1.23 6.61 -8.05
C PRO A 8 -2.06 6.81 -6.78
N ALA A 9 -1.40 7.33 -5.73
CA ALA A 9 -2.06 7.77 -4.52
C ALA A 9 -3.13 8.83 -4.82
N GLY A 10 -4.29 8.70 -4.15
CA GLY A 10 -5.40 9.61 -4.32
C GLY A 10 -6.55 9.29 -3.36
N GLU A 11 -7.49 10.21 -3.22
CA GLU A 11 -8.63 10.07 -2.29
C GLU A 11 -9.50 8.85 -2.61
N ASN A 12 -9.59 8.50 -3.90
CA ASN A 12 -10.38 7.38 -4.41
C ASN A 12 -9.56 6.12 -4.69
N THR A 13 -8.29 6.07 -4.25
CA THR A 13 -7.43 4.90 -4.40
C THR A 13 -7.39 4.10 -3.10
N VAL A 14 -7.69 2.80 -3.18
CA VAL A 14 -7.64 1.84 -2.07
C VAL A 14 -6.61 0.77 -2.37
N ASN A 15 -5.81 0.40 -1.37
CA ASN A 15 -4.82 -0.67 -1.47
C ASN A 15 -5.32 -1.90 -0.70
N LEU A 16 -5.44 -3.03 -1.39
CA LEU A 16 -5.78 -4.31 -0.78
C LEU A 16 -4.50 -5.14 -0.63
N LEU A 17 -4.19 -5.55 0.59
CA LEU A 17 -3.01 -6.35 0.91
C LEU A 17 -3.44 -7.71 1.46
N CYS A 18 -2.82 -8.78 0.94
CA CYS A 18 -2.92 -10.12 1.49
C CYS A 18 -1.58 -10.82 1.32
N GLY A 19 -1.05 -11.39 2.39
CA GLY A 19 0.26 -12.02 2.38
C GLY A 19 0.86 -12.17 3.78
N PRO A 20 2.13 -12.61 3.86
CA PRO A 20 2.80 -12.80 5.13
C PRO A 20 2.86 -11.51 5.95
N ALA A 21 2.60 -11.60 7.25
CA ALA A 21 2.58 -10.43 8.14
C ALA A 21 3.89 -9.61 8.08
N THR A 22 5.03 -10.28 7.93
CA THR A 22 6.35 -9.64 7.79
C THR A 22 6.48 -8.87 6.48
N MET A 23 5.96 -9.40 5.37
CA MET A 23 5.95 -8.72 4.08
C MET A 23 5.09 -7.45 4.14
N ILE A 24 3.88 -7.57 4.71
CA ILE A 24 2.96 -6.44 4.82
C ILE A 24 3.57 -5.32 5.67
N LYS A 25 4.10 -5.66 6.86
CA LYS A 25 4.65 -4.68 7.80
C LYS A 25 5.94 -4.03 7.32
N ASN A 26 6.84 -4.80 6.70
CA ASN A 26 8.19 -4.32 6.45
C ASN A 26 8.41 -3.83 5.01
N ALA A 27 7.56 -4.23 4.06
CA ALA A 27 7.69 -3.85 2.66
C ALA A 27 6.47 -3.09 2.13
N CYS A 28 5.27 -3.66 2.24
CA CYS A 28 4.08 -3.10 1.59
C CYS A 28 3.65 -1.76 2.20
N ILE A 29 3.44 -1.71 3.53
CA ILE A 29 3.00 -0.47 4.20
C ILE A 29 4.04 0.64 4.03
N PRO A 30 5.35 0.44 4.33
CA PRO A 30 6.34 1.49 4.16
C PRO A 30 6.45 1.98 2.72
N GLY A 31 6.37 1.07 1.74
CA GLY A 31 6.42 1.44 0.32
C GLY A 31 5.21 2.27 -0.12
N LEU A 32 4.01 1.88 0.28
CA LEU A 32 2.76 2.61 -0.04
C LEU A 32 2.75 3.98 0.63
N THR A 33 3.15 4.07 1.90
CA THR A 33 3.24 5.35 2.63
C THR A 33 4.29 6.26 1.99
N ALA A 34 5.45 5.74 1.59
CA ALA A 34 6.48 6.52 0.89
C ALA A 34 6.01 7.01 -0.48
N SER A 35 5.12 6.26 -1.15
CA SER A 35 4.48 6.63 -2.41
C SER A 35 3.25 7.54 -2.22
N GLY A 36 2.99 8.00 -0.99
CA GLY A 36 1.94 8.98 -0.66
C GLY A 36 0.54 8.39 -0.45
N HIS A 37 0.38 7.06 -0.40
CA HIS A 37 -0.92 6.46 -0.12
C HIS A 37 -1.30 6.65 1.36
N ALA A 38 -2.55 7.04 1.60
CA ALA A 38 -3.07 7.23 2.95
C ALA A 38 -3.30 5.88 3.64
N GLU A 39 -2.79 5.71 4.86
CA GLU A 39 -2.94 4.46 5.63
C GLU A 39 -4.41 4.06 5.86
N LYS A 40 -5.32 5.04 6.03
CA LYS A 40 -6.76 4.79 6.14
C LYS A 40 -7.37 4.07 4.92
N ASN A 41 -6.68 4.08 3.78
CA ASN A 41 -7.11 3.44 2.55
C ASN A 41 -6.35 2.11 2.29
N ILE A 42 -5.60 1.60 3.27
CA ILE A 42 -4.93 0.30 3.21
C ILE A 42 -5.76 -0.71 3.98
N LEU A 43 -6.23 -1.75 3.29
CA LEU A 43 -7.04 -2.83 3.87
C LEU A 43 -6.23 -4.14 3.81
N ILE A 44 -6.18 -4.86 4.93
CA ILE A 44 -5.40 -6.08 5.09
C ILE A 44 -6.34 -7.26 5.34
N PHE A 45 -6.14 -8.35 4.61
CA PHE A 45 -6.89 -9.62 4.72
C PHE A 45 -6.01 -10.75 5.24
#